data_AF-A0A5S9QXR3-F1
#
_entry.id   AF-A0A5S9QXR3-F1
#
_cell.length_a   1.000
_cell.length_b   1.000
_cell.length_c   1.000
_cell.angle_alpha   90.00
_cell.angle_beta   90.00
_cell.angle_gamma   90.00
#
_symmetry.space_group_name_H-M   'P 1'
#
loop_
_entity.id
_entity.type
_entity.pdbx_description
1 polymer ?
#
loop_
_entity_poly.entity_id
_entity_poly.type
_entity_poly.pdbx_seq_one_letter_code
_entity_poly.pdbx_strand_id
1 'polypeptide(L)'
;MSDNQIRNGDERSIIEGMLDRSREALIDTVRGLSETEARRRLVTSLTTPISLIKHAAGAERIWFQRFWAGLAESECDGHSRCDEGTFTVADDESVADIIAKFERASQKSRAIAARLLLDDTKDNPREGAVGMRARPRGACRQRRRG
;
A
#
# COMPACT_ATOMS: atom_id res chain seq x y z
N MET A 1 11.47 11.12 -10.31
CA MET A 1 11.52 10.36 -11.59
C MET A 1 11.16 11.28 -12.75
N SER A 2 11.70 11.07 -13.95
CA SER A 2 11.42 11.94 -15.09
C SER A 2 10.03 11.67 -15.66
N ASP A 3 9.17 12.69 -15.73
CA ASP A 3 7.78 12.63 -16.26
C ASP A 3 7.68 11.96 -17.65
N ASN A 4 8.77 12.01 -18.43
CA ASN A 4 8.89 11.36 -19.73
C ASN A 4 8.84 9.82 -19.67
N GLN A 5 9.36 9.19 -18.62
CA GLN A 5 9.37 7.72 -18.48
C GLN A 5 7.96 7.16 -18.25
N ILE A 6 7.09 7.91 -17.58
CA ILE A 6 5.69 7.52 -17.34
C ILE A 6 4.86 7.60 -18.63
N ARG A 7 5.26 8.46 -19.58
CA ARG A 7 4.49 8.69 -20.82
C ARG A 7 4.97 7.84 -21.99
N ASN A 8 6.27 7.55 -22.06
CA ASN A 8 6.91 6.97 -23.24
C ASN A 8 7.91 5.84 -22.92
N GLY A 9 7.95 5.34 -21.69
CA GLY A 9 8.81 4.21 -21.30
C GLY A 9 8.28 2.86 -21.78
N ASP A 10 9.02 1.78 -21.50
CA ASP A 10 8.46 0.43 -21.61
C ASP A 10 7.32 0.22 -20.59
N GLU A 11 6.51 -0.83 -20.81
CA GLU A 11 5.32 -1.09 -20.01
C GLU A 11 5.61 -1.12 -18.50
N ARG A 12 6.71 -1.75 -18.08
CA ARG A 12 7.10 -1.81 -16.67
C ARG A 12 7.45 -0.44 -16.14
N SER A 13 8.31 0.30 -16.85
CA SER A 13 8.70 1.65 -16.47
C SER A 13 7.49 2.58 -16.31
N ILE A 14 6.47 2.43 -17.16
CA ILE A 14 5.22 3.19 -17.07
C ILE A 14 4.45 2.80 -15.81
N ILE A 15 4.19 1.51 -15.58
CA ILE A 15 3.38 1.03 -14.44
C ILE A 15 4.06 1.37 -13.11
N GLU A 16 5.35 1.05 -12.98
CA GLU A 16 6.12 1.34 -11.77
C GLU A 16 6.22 2.86 -11.53
N GLY A 17 6.42 3.65 -12.60
CA GLY A 17 6.44 5.10 -12.52
C GLY A 17 5.10 5.73 -12.10
N MET A 18 3.98 5.19 -12.60
CA MET A 18 2.64 5.62 -12.16
C MET A 18 2.40 5.30 -10.68
N LEU A 19 2.87 4.13 -10.22
CA LEU A 19 2.73 3.71 -8.84
C LEU A 19 3.57 4.60 -7.91
N ASP A 20 4.80 4.91 -8.30
CA ASP A 20 5.69 5.78 -7.54
C ASP A 20 5.18 7.23 -7.48
N ARG A 21 4.64 7.78 -8.57
CA ARG A 21 3.93 9.08 -8.52
C ARG A 21 2.75 9.04 -7.55
N SER A 22 1.98 7.96 -7.54
CA SER A 22 0.83 7.83 -6.65
C SER A 22 1.24 7.77 -5.17
N ARG A 23 2.36 7.10 -4.87
CA ARG A 23 2.95 7.06 -3.53
C ARG A 23 3.43 8.44 -3.07
N GLU A 24 4.16 9.15 -3.94
CA GLU A 24 4.61 10.52 -3.67
C GLU A 24 3.43 11.46 -3.41
N ALA A 25 2.44 11.45 -4.31
CA ALA A 25 1.24 12.28 -4.16
C ALA A 25 0.50 12.00 -2.85
N LEU A 26 0.42 10.73 -2.44
CA LEU A 26 -0.22 10.35 -1.17
C LEU A 26 0.55 10.91 0.04
N ILE A 27 1.88 10.85 0.04
CA ILE A 27 2.72 11.45 1.09
C ILE A 27 2.53 12.97 1.12
N ASP A 28 2.51 13.61 -0.04
CA ASP A 28 2.34 15.06 -0.13
C ASP A 28 1.00 15.55 0.42
N THR A 29 -0.05 14.70 0.45
CA THR A 29 -1.34 15.08 1.07
C THR A 29 -1.28 15.27 2.59
N VAL A 30 -0.33 14.61 3.26
CA VAL A 30 -0.17 14.68 4.72
C VAL A 30 1.07 15.47 5.13
N ARG A 31 1.98 15.73 4.18
CA ARG A 31 3.20 16.48 4.43
C ARG A 31 2.86 17.93 4.79
N GLY A 32 3.28 18.34 5.98
CA GLY A 32 3.05 19.70 6.50
C GLY A 32 1.79 19.85 7.36
N LEU A 33 0.98 18.80 7.51
CA LEU A 33 -0.09 18.79 8.51
C LEU A 33 0.49 18.64 9.91
N SER A 34 -0.11 19.32 10.89
CA SER A 34 0.14 19.02 12.30
C SER A 34 -0.43 17.66 12.70
N GLU A 35 0.06 17.07 13.79
CA GLU A 35 -0.47 15.81 14.34
C GLU A 35 -1.99 15.88 14.59
N THR A 36 -2.47 17.03 15.07
CA THR A 36 -3.89 17.27 15.34
C THR A 36 -4.71 17.27 14.04
N GLU A 37 -4.24 17.96 13.00
CA GLU A 37 -4.91 18.00 11.69
C GLU A 37 -4.91 16.63 11.02
N ALA A 38 -3.77 15.93 11.09
CA ALA A 38 -3.62 14.62 10.48
C ALA A 38 -4.51 13.55 11.14
N ARG A 39 -4.83 13.69 12.43
CA ARG A 39 -5.75 12.82 13.18
C ARG A 39 -7.21 13.26 13.13
N ARG A 40 -7.51 14.41 12.52
CA ARG A 40 -8.87 14.93 12.47
C ARG A 40 -9.77 14.02 11.65
N ARG A 41 -10.82 13.50 12.29
CA ARG A 41 -11.88 12.75 11.63
C ARG A 41 -12.91 13.73 11.05
N LEU A 42 -13.05 13.74 9.72
CA LEU A 42 -13.97 14.63 9.00
C LEU A 42 -15.22 13.91 8.46
N VAL A 43 -15.25 12.58 8.53
CA VAL A 43 -16.33 11.73 8.04
C VAL A 43 -16.62 10.63 9.07
N THR A 44 -17.73 9.92 8.93
CA THR A 44 -18.17 8.90 9.91
C THR A 44 -17.29 7.65 9.93
N SER A 45 -16.56 7.36 8.85
CA SER A 45 -15.59 6.28 8.79
C SER A 45 -14.34 6.54 9.66
N LEU A 46 -13.54 5.50 9.89
CA LEU A 46 -12.26 5.58 10.60
C LEU A 46 -11.19 6.40 9.85
N THR A 47 -11.50 6.93 8.68
CA THR A 47 -10.58 7.63 7.79
C THR A 47 -10.23 9.02 8.32
N THR A 48 -8.98 9.16 8.73
CA THR A 48 -8.23 10.39 8.94
C THR A 48 -7.08 10.48 7.93
N PRO A 49 -6.52 11.67 7.64
CA PRO A 49 -5.36 11.78 6.75
C PRO A 49 -4.22 10.81 7.09
N ILE A 50 -3.81 10.71 8.36
CA ILE A 50 -2.75 9.79 8.80
C ILE A 50 -3.15 8.31 8.66
N SER A 51 -4.42 7.97 8.92
CA SER A 51 -4.91 6.59 8.77
C SER A 51 -4.85 6.10 7.32
N LEU A 52 -5.00 7.00 6.34
CA LEU A 52 -4.95 6.62 4.92
C LEU A 52 -3.54 6.21 4.51
N ILE A 53 -2.52 6.89 5.03
CA ILE A 53 -1.11 6.51 4.82
C ILE A 53 -0.81 5.17 5.49
N LYS A 54 -1.28 4.98 6.73
CA LYS A 54 -1.12 3.70 7.44
C LYS A 54 -1.81 2.57 6.69
N HIS A 55 -3.01 2.82 6.15
CA HIS A 55 -3.74 1.86 5.35
C HIS A 55 -3.01 1.51 4.06
N ALA A 56 -2.46 2.50 3.35
CA ALA A 56 -1.66 2.27 2.16
C ALA A 56 -0.39 1.44 2.46
N ALA A 57 0.29 1.69 3.59
CA ALA A 57 1.39 0.85 4.05
C ALA A 57 0.97 -0.60 4.34
N GLY A 58 -0.20 -0.79 4.95
CA GLY A 58 -0.80 -2.12 5.13
C GLY A 58 -1.07 -2.81 3.79
N ALA A 59 -1.61 -2.09 2.82
CA ALA A 59 -1.91 -2.61 1.48
C ALA A 59 -0.63 -3.06 0.73
N GLU A 60 0.46 -2.28 0.81
CA GLU A 60 1.77 -2.65 0.27
C GLU A 60 2.26 -4.00 0.85
N ARG A 61 2.17 -4.16 2.18
CA ARG A 61 2.56 -5.41 2.85
C ARG A 61 1.68 -6.59 2.44
N ILE A 62 0.36 -6.40 2.42
CA ILE A 62 -0.57 -7.48 2.09
C ILE A 62 -0.35 -7.97 0.65
N TRP A 63 -0.15 -7.06 -0.30
CA TRP A 63 0.01 -7.46 -1.70
C TRP A 63 1.40 -7.96 -2.02
N PHE A 64 2.44 -7.19 -1.75
CA PHE A 64 3.77 -7.58 -2.18
C PHE A 64 4.39 -8.60 -1.23
N GLN A 65 4.30 -8.37 0.08
CA GLN A 65 4.95 -9.25 1.06
C GLN A 65 4.16 -10.54 1.26
N ARG A 66 2.87 -10.46 1.60
CA ARG A 66 2.08 -11.67 1.88
C ARG A 66 1.64 -12.41 0.62
N PHE A 67 1.02 -11.71 -0.32
CA PHE A 67 0.46 -12.37 -1.51
C PHE A 67 1.54 -12.76 -2.50
N TRP A 68 2.34 -11.83 -3.02
CA TRP A 68 3.36 -12.15 -4.02
C TRP A 68 4.54 -12.93 -3.45
N ALA A 69 5.22 -12.41 -2.43
CA ALA A 69 6.38 -13.07 -1.83
C ALA A 69 6.01 -14.26 -0.91
N GLY A 70 4.73 -14.44 -0.56
CA GLY A 70 4.29 -15.58 0.24
C GLY A 70 4.68 -15.51 1.72
N LEU A 71 5.09 -14.34 2.21
CA LEU A 71 5.56 -14.18 3.59
C LEU A 71 4.43 -14.37 4.60
N ALA A 72 4.76 -14.99 5.74
CA ALA A 72 3.90 -15.00 6.91
C ALA A 72 3.76 -13.59 7.50
N GLU A 73 2.72 -13.39 8.30
CA GLU A 73 2.48 -12.10 8.96
C GLU A 73 3.65 -11.68 9.86
N SER A 74 4.29 -12.63 10.54
CA SER A 74 5.46 -12.38 11.40
C SER A 74 6.73 -11.99 10.64
N GLU A 75 6.80 -12.26 9.34
CA GLU A 75 7.93 -11.93 8.47
C GLU A 75 7.75 -10.60 7.74
N CYS A 76 6.55 -10.01 7.86
CA CYS A 76 6.25 -8.69 7.34
C CYS A 76 6.89 -7.60 8.23
N ASP A 77 7.29 -6.49 7.61
CA ASP A 77 7.94 -5.36 8.30
C ASP A 77 6.98 -4.44 9.07
N GLY A 78 5.79 -4.95 9.41
CA GLY A 78 4.75 -4.23 10.12
C GLY A 78 3.37 -4.87 9.96
N HIS A 79 2.34 -4.18 10.43
CA HIS A 79 0.97 -4.68 10.39
C HIS A 79 0.51 -4.98 8.96
N SER A 80 0.20 -6.25 8.70
CA SER A 80 -0.15 -6.80 7.39
C SER A 80 -1.43 -7.64 7.43
N ARG A 81 -2.33 -7.34 8.36
CA ARG A 81 -3.66 -7.95 8.39
C ARG A 81 -4.62 -7.20 7.48
N CYS A 82 -5.45 -7.98 6.82
CA CYS A 82 -6.54 -7.56 5.95
C CYS A 82 -7.77 -7.19 6.81
N ASP A 83 -7.63 -6.17 7.66
CA ASP A 83 -8.68 -5.75 8.59
C ASP A 83 -8.67 -4.23 8.82
N GLU A 84 -9.64 -3.76 9.63
CA GLU A 84 -9.81 -2.35 9.99
C GLU A 84 -8.62 -1.80 10.81
N GLY A 85 -7.77 -2.65 11.40
CA GLY A 85 -6.59 -2.24 12.15
C GLY A 85 -5.57 -1.48 11.29
N THR A 86 -5.66 -1.60 9.97
CA THR A 86 -4.90 -0.76 9.03
C THR A 86 -5.26 0.72 9.06
N PHE A 87 -6.45 1.09 9.58
CA PHE A 87 -6.88 2.48 9.79
C PHE A 87 -6.65 2.96 11.22
N THR A 88 -6.39 2.07 12.18
CA THR A 88 -6.19 2.43 13.57
C THR A 88 -4.78 2.97 13.77
N VAL A 89 -4.65 4.27 14.02
CA VAL A 89 -3.37 4.93 14.33
C VAL A 89 -3.27 5.10 15.84
N ALA A 90 -2.17 4.62 16.43
CA ALA A 90 -1.95 4.75 17.87
C ALA A 90 -1.48 6.18 18.23
N ASP A 91 -1.66 6.57 19.48
CA ASP A 91 -1.34 7.93 19.95
C ASP A 91 0.16 8.24 19.91
N ASP A 92 1.01 7.21 19.97
CA ASP A 92 2.47 7.29 19.89
C ASP A 92 3.01 7.27 18.45
N GLU A 93 2.16 7.07 17.43
CA GLU A 93 2.60 7.01 16.03
C GLU A 93 2.51 8.38 15.36
N SER A 94 3.63 9.10 15.20
CA SER A 94 3.64 10.39 14.50
C SER A 94 3.35 10.28 13.00
N VAL A 95 2.96 11.39 12.37
CA VAL A 95 2.83 11.50 10.91
C VAL A 95 4.13 11.10 10.21
N ALA A 96 5.27 11.56 10.72
CA ALA A 96 6.58 11.25 10.17
C ALA A 96 6.89 9.75 10.25
N ASP A 97 6.56 9.10 11.37
CA ASP A 97 6.78 7.66 11.53
C ASP A 97 5.93 6.83 10.57
N ILE A 98 4.67 7.23 10.37
CA ILE A 98 3.76 6.56 9.45
C ILE A 98 4.22 6.73 8.00
N ILE A 99 4.67 7.94 7.61
CA ILE A 99 5.28 8.17 6.29
C ILE A 99 6.50 7.27 6.11
N ALA A 100 7.41 7.25 7.08
CA ALA A 100 8.62 6.41 7.00
C ALA A 100 8.27 4.91 6.93
N LYS A 101 7.24 4.45 7.65
CA LYS A 101 6.72 3.07 7.56
C LYS A 101 6.15 2.78 6.18
N PHE A 102 5.47 3.74 5.54
CA PHE A 102 4.95 3.61 4.18
C PHE A 102 6.06 3.54 3.15
N GLU A 103 7.04 4.44 3.21
CA GLU A 103 8.19 4.45 2.31
C GLU A 103 8.99 3.15 2.38
N ARG A 104 9.24 2.62 3.59
CA ARG A 104 9.89 1.31 3.76
C ARG A 104 9.08 0.17 3.14
N ALA A 105 7.77 0.15 3.35
CA ALA A 105 6.90 -0.86 2.75
C ALA A 105 6.96 -0.78 1.22
N SER A 106 6.87 0.43 0.64
CA SER A 106 6.99 0.64 -0.81
C SER A 106 8.35 0.24 -1.36
N GLN A 107 9.46 0.49 -0.64
CA GLN A 107 10.80 0.03 -1.02
C GLN A 107 10.85 -1.50 -1.12
N LYS A 108 10.28 -2.19 -0.12
CA LYS A 108 10.22 -3.66 -0.10
C LYS A 108 9.31 -4.20 -1.21
N SER A 109 8.20 -3.52 -1.49
CA SER A 109 7.34 -3.81 -2.64
C SER A 109 8.10 -3.74 -3.96
N ARG A 110 8.91 -2.70 -4.19
CA ARG A 110 9.76 -2.60 -5.39
C ARG A 110 10.74 -3.76 -5.49
N ALA A 111 11.41 -4.10 -4.38
CA ALA A 111 12.37 -5.20 -4.35
C ALA A 111 11.74 -6.56 -4.67
N ILE A 112 10.49 -6.78 -4.27
CA ILE A 112 9.72 -7.99 -4.59
C ILE A 112 9.29 -7.94 -6.07
N ALA A 113 8.71 -6.83 -6.51
CA ALA A 113 8.20 -6.65 -7.87
C ALA A 113 9.30 -6.77 -8.95
N ALA A 114 10.53 -6.35 -8.64
CA ALA A 114 11.67 -6.46 -9.54
C ALA A 114 12.08 -7.90 -9.86
N ARG A 115 11.63 -8.87 -9.05
CA ARG A 115 11.91 -10.31 -9.24
C ARG A 115 10.82 -11.05 -9.99
N LEU A 116 9.69 -10.39 -10.28
CA LEU A 116 8.53 -10.96 -10.93
C LEU A 116 8.42 -10.44 -12.34
N LEU A 117 7.88 -11.23 -13.25
CA LEU A 117 7.47 -10.78 -14.59
C LEU A 117 6.09 -10.14 -14.51
N LEU A 118 5.79 -9.22 -15.44
CA LEU A 118 4.45 -8.60 -15.48
C LEU A 118 3.34 -9.62 -15.83
N ASP A 119 3.71 -10.69 -16.54
CA ASP A 119 2.83 -11.80 -16.90
C ASP A 119 2.67 -12.85 -15.78
N ASP A 120 3.42 -12.73 -14.68
CA ASP A 120 3.26 -13.65 -13.56
C ASP A 120 1.83 -13.55 -13.02
N THR A 121 1.25 -14.72 -12.75
CA THR A 121 -0.09 -14.84 -12.17
C THR A 121 -0.03 -15.69 -10.92
N LYS A 122 -0.86 -15.33 -9.95
CA LYS A 122 -1.03 -16.11 -8.72
C LYS A 122 -2.51 -16.26 -8.42
N ASP A 123 -2.91 -17.45 -7.99
CA ASP A 123 -4.29 -17.69 -7.61
C ASP A 123 -4.61 -16.97 -6.30
N ASN A 124 -5.68 -16.17 -6.33
CA ASN A 124 -6.24 -15.52 -5.18
C ASN A 124 -7.57 -16.19 -4.83
N PRO A 125 -7.75 -16.72 -3.61
CA PRO A 125 -8.99 -17.37 -3.19
C PRO A 125 -10.27 -16.52 -3.32
N ARG A 126 -10.16 -15.21 -3.54
CA ARG A 126 -11.29 -14.28 -3.73
C ARG A 126 -11.53 -13.89 -5.18
N GLU A 127 -10.48 -13.85 -5.99
CA GLU A 127 -10.51 -13.20 -7.31
C GLU A 127 -10.06 -14.13 -8.45
N GLY A 128 -9.65 -15.36 -8.14
CA GLY A 128 -9.06 -16.31 -9.09
C GLY A 128 -7.64 -15.89 -9.47
N ALA A 129 -7.21 -16.22 -10.68
CA ALA A 129 -5.89 -15.86 -11.18
C ALA A 129 -5.72 -14.33 -11.28
N VAL A 130 -4.86 -13.78 -10.44
CA VAL A 130 -4.49 -12.35 -10.45
C VAL A 130 -3.10 -12.21 -11.04
N GLY A 131 -2.99 -11.45 -12.13
CA GLY A 131 -1.72 -11.11 -12.77
C GLY A 131 -1.01 -9.94 -12.08
N MET A 132 0.30 -9.83 -12.25
CA MET A 132 1.12 -8.75 -11.69
C MET A 132 0.73 -7.35 -12.22
N ARG A 133 0.13 -7.29 -13.42
CA ARG A 133 -0.45 -6.05 -13.98
C ARG A 133 -1.79 -5.64 -13.35
N ALA A 134 -2.49 -6.59 -12.73
CA ALA A 134 -3.86 -6.36 -12.31
C ALA A 134 -3.89 -5.48 -11.06
N ARG A 135 -4.87 -4.57 -11.01
CA ARG A 135 -5.32 -3.97 -9.76
C ARG A 135 -6.42 -4.86 -9.18
N PRO A 136 -6.13 -5.69 -8.17
CA PRO A 136 -7.14 -6.56 -7.57
C PRO A 136 -8.28 -5.76 -6.93
N ARG A 137 -9.51 -6.28 -7.08
CA ARG A 137 -10.75 -5.69 -6.59
C ARG A 137 -11.01 -6.09 -5.12
N GLY A 138 -10.16 -5.59 -4.22
CA GLY A 138 -10.49 -5.59 -2.79
C GLY A 138 -9.60 -6.49 -1.93
N ALA A 139 -8.37 -6.03 -1.72
CA ALA A 139 -7.42 -6.62 -0.77
C ALA A 139 -7.99 -6.77 0.63
N CYS A 140 -8.81 -5.82 1.09
CA CYS A 140 -9.16 -5.61 2.51
C CYS A 140 -10.63 -5.87 2.88
N ARG A 141 -11.47 -6.47 2.03
CA ARG A 141 -12.82 -6.89 2.47
C ARG A 141 -12.75 -8.28 3.10
N GLN A 142 -12.98 -8.36 4.41
CA GLN A 142 -13.19 -9.62 5.11
C GLN A 142 -14.42 -10.35 4.55
N ARG A 143 -14.33 -11.69 4.46
CA ARG A 143 -15.53 -12.53 4.47
C ARG A 143 -16.26 -12.19 5.76
N ARG A 144 -17.47 -11.63 5.69
CA ARG A 144 -18.45 -11.83 6.77
C ARG A 144 -18.73 -13.33 6.76
N ARG A 145 -18.00 -14.10 7.58
CA ARG A 145 -18.40 -15.47 7.89
C ARG A 145 -19.65 -15.34 8.77
N GLY A 146 -20.81 -15.60 8.17
CA GLY A 146 -21.97 -16.08 8.91
C GLY A 146 -21.77 -17.54 9.27
#